data_AF-A0A971AZQ3-F1
#
_entry.id   AF-A0A971AZQ3-F1
#
_cell.length_a   1.000
_cell.length_b   1.000
_cell.length_c   1.000
_cell.angle_alpha   90.00
_cell.angle_beta   90.00
_cell.angle_gamma   90.00
#
_symmetry.space_group_name_H-M   'P 1'
#
loop_
_entity.id
_entity.type
_entity.pdbx_description
1 polymer ?
#
loop_
_entity_poly.entity_id
_entity_poly.type
_entity_poly.pdbx_seq_one_letter_code
_entity_poly.pdbx_strand_id
1 'polypeptide(L)'
;MTKTATIHAQQRWEYMSISRKTDSYLAGELNILGQEGWELVTINYARGKKEEMFWTAFLKRPAVGAVVPGAAHHAAAAAGAETSSDESRRVPAESLQGFDVDGDTFEIHEEPKKPAPSQEPGD
;
A
#
# COMPACT_ATOMS: atom_id res chain seq x y z
N MET A 1 -21.75 38.12 -18.74
CA MET A 1 -20.54 38.16 -17.89
C MET A 1 -20.50 36.88 -17.08
N THR A 2 -19.54 36.00 -17.32
CA THR A 2 -19.42 34.71 -16.63
C THR A 2 -18.68 34.92 -15.33
N LYS A 3 -19.32 34.63 -14.19
CA LYS A 3 -18.71 34.81 -12.87
C LYS A 3 -17.88 33.56 -12.55
N THR A 4 -16.55 33.68 -12.61
CA THR A 4 -15.64 32.61 -12.22
C THR A 4 -15.59 32.52 -10.70
N ALA A 5 -15.97 31.39 -10.13
CA ALA A 5 -15.77 31.10 -8.72
C ALA A 5 -14.41 30.42 -8.54
N THR A 6 -13.54 31.03 -7.74
CA THR A 6 -12.26 30.41 -7.33
C THR A 6 -12.49 29.65 -6.04
N ILE A 7 -12.37 28.32 -6.09
CA ILE A 7 -12.45 27.47 -4.91
C ILE A 7 -11.04 27.30 -4.34
N HIS A 8 -10.79 27.83 -3.15
CA HIS A 8 -9.58 27.55 -2.39
C HIS A 8 -9.79 26.28 -1.55
N ALA A 9 -9.37 25.13 -2.05
CA ALA A 9 -9.33 23.90 -1.26
C ALA A 9 -8.07 23.91 -0.39
N GLN A 10 -8.20 24.21 0.91
CA GLN A 10 -7.13 24.01 1.87
C GLN A 10 -7.08 22.54 2.27
N GLN A 11 -6.06 21.83 1.80
CA GLN A 11 -5.82 20.45 2.21
C GLN A 11 -5.25 20.43 3.64
N ARG A 12 -5.96 19.76 4.56
CA ARG A 12 -5.46 19.48 5.91
C ARG A 12 -4.83 18.09 5.96
N TRP A 13 -3.83 17.93 6.81
CA TRP A 13 -3.08 16.68 6.99
C TRP A 13 -3.21 16.17 8.43
N GLU A 14 -3.38 14.86 8.56
CA GLU A 14 -3.29 14.11 9.81
C GLU A 14 -1.90 13.47 9.91
N TYR A 15 -1.40 13.31 11.14
CA TYR A 15 -0.09 12.72 11.41
C TYR A 15 -0.21 11.65 12.49
N MET A 16 0.57 10.60 12.36
CA MET A 16 0.64 9.51 13.32
C MET A 16 2.07 9.01 13.48
N SER A 17 2.40 8.52 14.66
CA SER A 17 3.66 7.81 14.91
C SER A 17 3.38 6.45 15.54
N ILE A 18 4.00 5.41 15.01
CA ILE A 18 3.98 4.05 15.59
C ILE A 18 5.40 3.66 15.98
N SER A 19 5.54 2.82 17.02
CA SER A 19 6.86 2.35 17.47
C SER A 19 6.83 0.86 17.77
N ARG A 20 7.76 0.10 17.19
CA ARG A 20 7.85 -1.36 17.34
C ARG A 20 9.29 -1.80 17.60
N LYS A 21 9.44 -2.90 18.34
CA LYS A 21 10.75 -3.46 18.71
C LYS A 21 11.43 -4.18 17.55
N THR A 22 10.65 -4.84 16.70
CA THR A 22 11.17 -5.55 15.52
C THR A 22 10.71 -4.86 14.24
N ASP A 23 11.52 -4.99 13.20
CA ASP A 23 11.24 -4.52 11.85
C ASP A 23 10.07 -5.27 11.22
N SER A 24 9.95 -6.58 11.47
CA SER A 24 8.87 -7.42 10.94
C SER A 24 7.47 -6.98 11.41
N TYR A 25 7.33 -6.67 12.71
CA TYR A 25 6.07 -6.15 13.24
C TYR A 25 5.78 -4.74 12.71
N LEU A 26 6.81 -3.91 12.54
CA LEU A 26 6.64 -2.59 11.93
C LEU A 26 6.14 -2.71 10.49
N ALA A 27 6.76 -3.56 9.68
CA ALA A 27 6.39 -3.77 8.28
C ALA A 27 4.93 -4.25 8.14
N GLY A 28 4.51 -5.19 9.00
CA GLY A 28 3.12 -5.66 9.03
C GLY A 28 2.12 -4.54 9.31
N GLU A 29 2.40 -3.67 10.28
CA GLU A 29 1.54 -2.51 10.57
C GLU A 29 1.56 -1.46 9.47
N LEU A 30 2.73 -1.16 8.90
CA LEU A 30 2.82 -0.20 7.80
C LEU A 30 2.00 -0.65 6.59
N ASN A 31 1.95 -1.96 6.30
CA ASN A 31 1.11 -2.49 5.24
C ASN A 31 -0.38 -2.27 5.50
N ILE A 32 -0.85 -2.54 6.73
CA ILE A 32 -2.26 -2.31 7.12
C ILE A 32 -2.59 -0.82 7.01
N LEU A 33 -1.75 0.04 7.60
CA LEU A 33 -1.95 1.48 7.58
C LEU A 33 -1.88 2.06 6.17
N GLY A 34 -1.06 1.49 5.28
CA GLY A 34 -1.02 1.85 3.87
C GLY A 34 -2.35 1.58 3.16
N GLN A 35 -3.04 0.48 3.49
CA GLN A 35 -4.39 0.22 2.97
C GLN A 35 -5.43 1.23 3.50
N GLU A 36 -5.20 1.79 4.69
CA GLU A 36 -6.02 2.86 5.28
C GLU A 36 -5.68 4.26 4.76
N GLY A 37 -4.78 4.36 3.78
CA GLY A 37 -4.37 5.63 3.15
C GLY A 37 -3.31 6.42 3.92
N TRP A 38 -2.63 5.81 4.89
CA TRP A 38 -1.47 6.41 5.52
C TRP A 38 -0.22 6.28 4.66
N GLU A 39 0.48 7.41 4.50
CA GLU A 39 1.75 7.49 3.80
C GLU A 39 2.89 7.55 4.81
N LEU A 40 3.87 6.67 4.65
CA LEU A 40 5.11 6.71 5.42
C LEU A 40 5.94 7.93 5.03
N VAL A 41 6.37 8.72 6.02
CA VAL A 41 7.23 9.89 5.83
C VAL A 41 8.68 9.56 6.14
N THR A 42 8.92 8.94 7.30
CA THR A 42 10.27 8.56 7.75
C THR A 42 10.22 7.47 8.81
N ILE A 43 11.32 6.74 8.95
CA ILE A 43 11.54 5.75 10.00
C ILE A 43 12.85 6.09 10.72
N ASN A 44 12.80 6.14 12.04
CA ASN A 44 13.96 6.29 12.91
C ASN A 44 14.22 4.99 13.67
N TYR A 45 15.49 4.65 13.84
CA TYR A 45 15.92 3.55 14.71
C TYR A 45 16.72 4.13 15.87
N ALA A 46 16.25 3.92 17.09
CA ALA A 46 16.83 4.53 18.27
C ALA A 46 16.90 3.57 19.46
N ARG A 47 17.92 3.76 20.30
CA ARG A 47 18.10 3.04 21.55
C ARG A 47 17.30 3.70 22.67
N GLY A 48 16.43 2.94 23.31
CA GLY A 48 15.66 3.37 24.47
C GLY A 48 16.47 3.39 25.78
N LYS A 49 15.84 3.88 26.86
CA LYS A 49 16.45 4.00 28.20
C LYS A 49 16.90 2.68 28.83
N LYS A 50 16.42 1.54 28.32
CA LYS A 50 16.76 0.18 28.79
C LYS A 50 17.63 -0.59 27.79
N GLU A 51 18.36 0.12 26.94
CA GLU A 51 19.14 -0.46 25.83
C GLU A 51 18.33 -1.22 24.77
N GLU A 52 17.01 -1.33 24.92
CA GLU A 52 16.11 -1.87 23.92
C GLU A 52 16.08 -0.95 22.70
N MET A 53 16.26 -1.51 21.52
CA MET A 53 16.20 -0.77 20.26
C MET A 53 14.76 -0.76 19.74
N PHE A 54 14.32 0.38 19.22
CA PHE A 54 12.99 0.55 18.67
C PHE A 54 13.04 1.24 17.32
N TRP A 55 12.18 0.78 16.42
CA TRP A 55 11.84 1.47 15.19
C TRP A 55 10.64 2.36 15.43
N THR A 56 10.73 3.62 15.05
CA THR A 56 9.64 4.59 15.10
C THR A 56 9.36 5.08 13.69
N ALA A 57 8.16 4.78 13.18
CA ALA A 57 7.69 5.28 11.90
C ALA A 57 6.78 6.49 12.10
N PHE A 58 6.94 7.49 11.25
CA PHE A 58 6.11 8.68 11.19
C PHE A 58 5.33 8.66 9.88
N LEU A 59 4.01 8.80 9.97
CA LEU A 59 3.09 8.72 8.86
C LEU A 59 2.24 9.99 8.76
N LYS A 60 1.74 10.26 7.56
CA LYS A 60 0.77 11.32 7.29
C LYS A 60 -0.35 10.80 6.41
N ARG A 61 -1.50 11.47 6.42
CA ARG A 61 -2.52 11.30 5.39
C ARG A 61 -3.37 12.56 5.24
N PRO A 62 -4.05 12.75 4.11
CA PRO A 62 -5.12 13.74 3.99
C PRO A 62 -6.18 13.57 5.08
N ALA A 63 -6.59 14.66 5.72
CA ALA A 63 -7.72 14.63 6.65
C ALA A 63 -9.01 14.43 5.86
N VAL A 64 -9.68 13.28 6.07
CA VAL A 64 -10.99 13.02 5.47
C VAL A 64 -12.04 13.76 6.30
N GLY A 65 -12.81 14.65 5.68
CA GLY A 65 -13.91 15.35 6.35
C GLY A 65 -13.57 16.72 6.94
N ALA A 66 -12.53 17.41 6.46
CA ALA A 66 -12.43 18.86 6.66
C ALA A 66 -13.56 19.55 5.88
N VAL A 67 -14.78 19.52 6.44
CA VAL A 67 -15.87 20.40 6.02
C VAL A 67 -15.35 21.81 6.24
N VAL A 68 -14.92 22.45 5.16
CA VAL A 68 -14.75 23.90 5.15
C VAL A 68 -16.14 24.47 5.50
N PRO A 69 -16.29 25.28 6.56
CA PRO A 69 -17.56 25.90 6.87
C PRO A 69 -18.00 26.71 5.64
N GLY A 70 -19.03 26.22 4.92
CA GLY A 70 -19.51 26.81 3.65
C GLY A 70 -19.66 25.84 2.47
N ALA A 71 -19.15 24.60 2.55
CA ALA A 71 -19.27 23.62 1.46
C ALA A 71 -20.52 22.70 1.55
N ALA A 72 -21.55 23.09 2.29
CA ALA A 72 -22.72 22.26 2.59
C ALA A 72 -23.79 22.17 1.48
N HIS A 73 -23.46 22.47 0.21
CA HIS A 73 -24.46 22.45 -0.88
C HIS A 73 -24.22 21.48 -2.03
N HIS A 74 -23.14 20.68 -2.03
CA HIS A 74 -22.90 19.73 -3.14
C HIS A 74 -22.50 18.31 -2.73
N ALA A 75 -22.67 17.92 -1.46
CA ALA A 75 -22.42 16.54 -0.99
C ALA A 75 -23.72 15.70 -0.89
N ALA A 76 -24.63 15.85 -1.86
CA ALA A 76 -25.88 15.09 -1.94
C ALA A 76 -26.01 14.42 -3.31
N ALA A 77 -25.08 13.54 -3.66
CA ALA A 77 -25.19 12.67 -4.84
C ALA A 77 -24.32 11.40 -4.70
N ALA A 78 -24.38 10.72 -3.56
CA ALA A 78 -23.87 9.34 -3.41
C ALA A 78 -24.43 8.69 -2.13
N ALA A 79 -25.76 8.69 -1.98
CA ALA A 79 -26.43 7.90 -0.95
C ALA A 79 -27.79 7.47 -1.51
N GLY A 80 -27.80 6.33 -2.20
CA GLY A 80 -29.00 5.76 -2.78
C GLY A 80 -28.86 4.24 -2.89
N ALA A 81 -29.77 3.55 -2.21
CA ALA A 81 -30.11 2.13 -2.29
C ALA A 81 -29.23 1.14 -1.50
N GLU A 82 -29.50 1.05 -0.19
CA GLU A 82 -29.62 -0.24 0.49
C GLU A 82 -31.03 -0.81 0.23
N THR A 83 -31.15 -2.05 -0.24
CA THR A 83 -32.34 -2.88 0.00
C THR A 83 -32.01 -4.37 -0.05
N SER A 84 -32.25 -5.02 1.09
CA SER A 84 -32.85 -6.35 1.31
C SER A 84 -32.20 -7.61 0.71
N SER A 85 -31.71 -8.44 1.63
CA SER A 85 -31.90 -9.89 1.76
C SER A 85 -32.91 -10.55 0.81
N ASP A 86 -32.52 -11.59 0.08
CA ASP A 86 -32.78 -13.01 0.41
C ASP A 86 -32.35 -13.93 -0.76
N GLU A 87 -32.16 -15.18 -0.42
CA GLU A 87 -31.39 -16.24 -1.05
C GLU A 87 -31.95 -16.79 -2.39
N SER A 88 -31.06 -17.49 -3.11
CA SER A 88 -31.35 -18.47 -4.18
C SER A 88 -31.16 -18.01 -5.64
N ARG A 89 -29.90 -17.98 -6.07
CA ARG A 89 -29.52 -18.55 -7.37
C ARG A 89 -28.12 -19.14 -7.32
N ARG A 90 -28.04 -20.43 -6.94
CA ARG A 90 -26.86 -21.26 -7.22
C ARG A 90 -26.59 -21.21 -8.72
N VAL A 91 -25.43 -20.69 -9.11
CA VAL A 91 -24.85 -20.90 -10.45
C VAL A 91 -23.85 -22.05 -10.35
N PRO A 92 -23.93 -23.07 -11.23
CA PRO A 92 -23.00 -24.20 -11.23
C PRO A 92 -21.56 -23.75 -11.46
N ALA A 93 -20.64 -24.44 -10.80
CA ALA A 93 -19.20 -24.20 -10.84
C ALA A 93 -18.57 -24.66 -12.17
N GLU A 94 -18.90 -24.03 -13.30
CA GLU A 94 -18.24 -24.30 -14.60
C GLU A 94 -18.21 -23.07 -15.52
N SER A 95 -17.71 -21.92 -15.03
CA SER A 95 -17.38 -20.77 -15.90
C SER A 95 -16.28 -19.87 -15.32
N LEU A 96 -15.19 -20.49 -14.86
CA LEU A 96 -13.87 -19.85 -14.69
C LEU A 96 -12.82 -20.78 -15.30
N GLN A 97 -12.81 -20.88 -16.64
CA GLN A 97 -11.72 -21.50 -17.38
C GLN A 97 -11.13 -20.44 -18.30
N GLY A 98 -9.89 -20.00 -18.01
CA GLY A 98 -9.15 -19.12 -18.90
C GLY A 98 -8.22 -18.10 -18.23
N PHE A 99 -7.52 -18.46 -17.16
CA PHE A 99 -6.19 -17.89 -16.92
C PHE A 99 -5.23 -19.07 -16.84
N ASP A 100 -4.50 -19.27 -17.93
CA ASP A 100 -3.54 -20.35 -18.11
C ASP A 100 -2.32 -20.08 -17.22
N VAL A 101 -2.23 -20.79 -16.10
CA VAL A 101 -1.07 -20.78 -15.18
C VAL A 101 -0.30 -22.09 -15.37
N ASP A 102 -0.06 -22.46 -16.62
CA ASP A 102 0.85 -23.55 -16.96
C ASP A 102 1.69 -23.13 -18.18
N GLY A 103 2.87 -22.54 -17.93
CA GLY A 103 3.98 -22.81 -18.84
C GLY A 103 4.86 -21.68 -19.38
N ASP A 104 4.84 -20.45 -18.85
CA ASP A 104 5.94 -19.50 -19.12
C ASP A 104 6.92 -19.45 -17.95
N THR A 105 7.80 -20.46 -17.92
CA THR A 105 9.05 -20.40 -17.15
C THR A 105 9.93 -19.37 -17.82
N PHE A 106 10.22 -18.26 -17.13
CA PHE A 106 11.23 -17.30 -17.56
C PHE A 106 12.59 -18.01 -17.70
N GLU A 107 13.09 -18.16 -18.93
CA GLU A 107 14.46 -18.62 -19.18
C GLU A 107 15.44 -17.51 -18.78
N ILE A 108 16.15 -17.72 -17.67
CA ILE A 108 17.32 -16.92 -17.32
C ILE A 108 18.47 -17.46 -18.18
N HIS A 109 18.84 -16.71 -19.23
CA HIS A 109 20.05 -17.00 -19.98
C HIS A 109 21.28 -16.85 -19.07
N GLU A 110 21.85 -17.98 -18.67
CA GLU A 110 23.13 -18.04 -17.96
C GLU A 110 24.26 -17.66 -18.94
N GLU A 111 24.96 -16.58 -18.62
CA GLU A 111 26.12 -16.09 -19.35
C GLU A 111 27.23 -17.18 -19.40
N PRO A 112 27.92 -17.41 -20.53
CA PRO A 112 28.87 -18.50 -20.65
C PRO A 112 30.04 -18.36 -19.66
N LYS A 113 30.11 -19.33 -18.76
CA LYS A 113 31.25 -19.58 -17.86
C LYS A 113 32.55 -19.63 -18.66
N LYS A 114 33.36 -18.57 -18.50
CA LYS A 114 34.76 -18.52 -18.97
C LYS A 114 35.50 -19.79 -18.51
N PRO A 115 36.14 -20.56 -19.41
CA PRO A 115 36.83 -21.78 -19.02
C PRO A 115 37.99 -21.44 -18.06
N ALA A 116 38.12 -22.25 -17.01
CA ALA A 116 39.24 -22.19 -16.08
C ALA A 116 40.56 -22.40 -16.85
N PRO A 117 41.66 -21.71 -16.47
CA PRO A 117 42.95 -21.95 -17.09
C PRO A 117 43.42 -23.38 -16.78
N SER A 118 43.64 -24.16 -17.85
CA SER A 118 44.47 -25.36 -17.82
C SER A 118 45.84 -24.99 -17.25
N GLN A 119 46.25 -25.60 -16.15
CA GLN A 119 47.67 -25.74 -15.84
C GLN A 119 48.07 -27.18 -16.13
N GLU A 120 48.94 -27.30 -17.13
CA GLU A 120 49.66 -28.50 -17.52
C GLU A 120 50.55 -29.01 -16.36
N PRO A 121 50.87 -30.32 -16.31
CA PRO A 121 51.92 -30.82 -15.44
C PRO A 121 53.27 -30.47 -16.06
N GLY A 122 54.06 -29.65 -15.38
CA GLY A 122 55.44 -29.30 -15.77
C GLY A 122 56.44 -29.82 -14.75
N ASP A 123 57.28 -30.75 -15.22
CA ASP A 123 58.48 -31.40 -14.65
C ASP A 123 58.37 -32.23 -13.35
#